data_AF-A0A8T4SRW2-F1
#
_entry.id   AF-A0A8T4SRW2-F1
#
_cell.length_a   1.000
_cell.length_b   1.000
_cell.length_c   1.000
_cell.angle_alpha   90.00
_cell.angle_beta   90.00
_cell.angle_gamma   90.00
#
_symmetry.space_group_name_H-M   'P 1'
#
loop_
_entity.id
_entity.type
_entity.pdbx_description
1 polymer ?
#
loop_
_entity_poly.entity_id
_entity_poly.type
_entity_poly.pdbx_seq_one_letter_code
_entity_poly.pdbx_strand_id
1 'polypeptide(L)'
;MEFYEEFFENAKGKSLSELLRLRTELSKKYKLKGLPDLIRLFSHANNEQRRDLKDIKIKPMRSLSGVTPIAIMTKPGKCPEQARCVYCPGGLKSFFGNVPKSYTGNEPASMRAKRNEYDAVLQIFNRLENYVLLNHDIGKCDVIIMGGTFTNFSKQYKDEFVADIYFAFNKFSELFFETSLEKSFHGERKTRVEINFEKFYKFFELGMDFRSPERIEKVKENVLHLKKENLNLEKEQLKNESSNVRCIGLTIETRPDCCSLKQCNEMLEYGVTRVELGIQSVYDSQLKKVKRGHLNKESIEAIKRLKNLGFKINLHYMLGLPSWTIKKDISGLKKLFFDERYRPDMLKIYPCLVMPGTELYEDYKNKKFKPMKLNDAAGVISEFKRDVPRYVRIMRIQRDISKGIIDGVNKTNLRQYVNALMLKKKIKCKCIRCREIKNCDISNYNLNVLEYNASCGKEFFISIDANDKIIGFCRLRFVNESLRKEITLDSGIIRELHVYGKSVKLGEKGEIQHHGFGKMLVKKAEEICLKHNKKKILVISGIGVKGYYKKLGYDYDGVYMSKAVIILK
;
A
#
# COMPACT_ATOMS: atom_id res chain seq x y z
N MET A 1 -26.49 -30.31 1.23
CA MET A 1 -25.56 -30.30 2.38
C MET A 1 -24.45 -31.33 2.14
N GLU A 2 -24.80 -32.55 1.72
CA GLU A 2 -23.89 -33.67 1.41
C GLU A 2 -22.62 -33.30 0.59
N PHE A 3 -22.72 -32.50 -0.49
CA PHE A 3 -21.55 -32.08 -1.27
C PHE A 3 -20.49 -31.35 -0.43
N TYR A 4 -20.90 -30.43 0.47
CA TYR A 4 -19.96 -29.63 1.24
C TYR A 4 -19.33 -30.44 2.37
N GLU A 5 -20.11 -31.31 3.01
CA GLU A 5 -19.64 -32.24 4.04
C GLU A 5 -18.55 -33.16 3.47
N GLU A 6 -18.84 -33.87 2.38
CA GLU A 6 -17.87 -34.78 1.74
C GLU A 6 -16.64 -34.01 1.22
N PHE A 7 -16.82 -32.78 0.71
CA PHE A 7 -15.68 -31.97 0.27
C PHE A 7 -14.72 -31.68 1.42
N PHE A 8 -15.23 -31.23 2.58
CA PHE A 8 -14.37 -30.84 3.69
C PHE A 8 -13.78 -32.02 4.45
N GLU A 9 -14.49 -33.15 4.56
CA GLU A 9 -13.91 -34.40 5.08
C GLU A 9 -12.67 -34.82 4.28
N ASN A 10 -12.72 -34.64 2.96
CA ASN A 10 -11.64 -35.01 2.05
C ASN A 10 -10.66 -33.87 1.74
N ALA A 11 -10.83 -32.68 2.32
CA ALA A 11 -10.01 -31.50 2.03
C ALA A 11 -8.72 -31.43 2.86
N LYS A 12 -8.69 -32.09 4.01
CA LYS A 12 -7.59 -32.00 4.97
C LYS A 12 -6.26 -32.44 4.35
N GLY A 13 -5.22 -31.62 4.54
CA GLY A 13 -3.86 -31.89 4.05
C GLY A 13 -3.64 -31.72 2.54
N LYS A 14 -4.68 -31.37 1.76
CA LYS A 14 -4.57 -31.22 0.30
C LYS A 14 -4.07 -29.84 -0.11
N SER A 15 -3.28 -29.80 -1.17
CA SER A 15 -2.89 -28.57 -1.86
C SER A 15 -4.07 -27.91 -2.60
N LEU A 16 -3.93 -26.63 -2.96
CA LEU A 16 -4.97 -25.92 -3.75
C LEU A 16 -5.31 -26.65 -5.06
N SER A 17 -4.32 -27.21 -5.75
CA SER A 17 -4.54 -27.99 -6.97
C SER A 17 -5.36 -29.24 -6.74
N GLU A 18 -5.13 -29.94 -5.63
CA GLU A 18 -5.88 -31.14 -5.26
C GLU A 18 -7.30 -30.80 -4.83
N LEU A 19 -7.50 -29.70 -4.09
CA LEU A 19 -8.83 -29.20 -3.76
C LEU A 19 -9.64 -28.81 -5.00
N LEU A 20 -8.99 -28.24 -6.01
CA LEU A 20 -9.63 -27.91 -7.29
C LEU A 20 -10.09 -29.17 -8.05
N ARG A 21 -9.30 -30.25 -8.00
CA ARG A 21 -9.66 -31.56 -8.56
C ARG A 21 -10.83 -32.17 -7.80
N LEU A 22 -10.71 -32.26 -6.47
CA LEU A 22 -11.76 -32.77 -5.58
C LEU A 22 -13.09 -32.05 -5.79
N ARG A 23 -13.07 -30.71 -5.86
CA ARG A 23 -14.25 -29.90 -6.17
C ARG A 23 -14.91 -30.32 -7.48
N THR A 24 -14.11 -30.61 -8.51
CA THR A 24 -14.60 -30.98 -9.84
C THR A 24 -15.20 -32.39 -9.85
N GLU A 25 -14.54 -33.33 -9.18
CA GLU A 25 -15.01 -34.71 -9.02
C GLU A 25 -16.34 -34.77 -8.27
N LEU A 26 -16.42 -34.13 -7.11
CA LEU A 26 -17.65 -34.08 -6.31
C LEU A 26 -18.77 -33.32 -7.03
N SER A 27 -18.45 -32.26 -7.78
CA SER A 27 -19.48 -31.55 -8.56
C SER A 27 -20.14 -32.46 -9.61
N LYS A 28 -19.37 -33.39 -10.20
CA LYS A 28 -19.89 -34.40 -11.12
C LYS A 28 -20.69 -35.48 -10.38
N LYS A 29 -20.16 -36.00 -9.26
CA LYS A 29 -20.83 -37.01 -8.41
C LYS A 29 -22.23 -36.57 -8.00
N TYR A 30 -22.36 -35.32 -7.54
CA TYR A 30 -23.62 -34.73 -7.09
C TYR A 30 -24.43 -34.04 -8.18
N LYS A 31 -24.05 -34.17 -9.46
CA LYS A 31 -24.75 -33.58 -10.63
C LYS A 31 -25.09 -32.09 -10.45
N LEU A 32 -24.16 -31.31 -9.90
CA LEU A 32 -24.37 -29.88 -9.70
C LEU A 32 -24.53 -29.16 -11.05
N LYS A 33 -25.48 -28.22 -11.13
CA LYS A 33 -25.71 -27.40 -12.35
C LYS A 33 -24.51 -26.53 -12.76
N GLY A 34 -23.51 -26.40 -11.89
CA GLY A 34 -22.26 -25.71 -12.18
C GLY A 34 -21.23 -25.93 -11.07
N LEU A 35 -19.97 -25.61 -11.39
CA LEU A 35 -18.86 -25.67 -10.44
C LEU A 35 -18.99 -24.55 -9.39
N PRO A 36 -19.01 -24.86 -8.08
CA PRO A 36 -19.01 -23.84 -7.04
C PRO A 36 -17.76 -22.95 -7.12
N ASP A 37 -17.93 -21.63 -6.98
CA ASP A 37 -16.79 -20.73 -6.82
C ASP A 37 -16.03 -21.06 -5.53
N LEU A 38 -14.70 -20.90 -5.52
CA LEU A 38 -13.87 -21.23 -4.36
C LEU A 38 -14.24 -20.42 -3.11
N ILE A 39 -14.65 -19.16 -3.27
CA ILE A 39 -15.08 -18.33 -2.15
C ILE A 39 -16.36 -18.89 -1.55
N ARG A 40 -17.32 -19.28 -2.41
CA ARG A 40 -18.57 -19.91 -1.97
C ARG A 40 -18.34 -21.28 -1.36
N LEU A 41 -17.36 -22.03 -1.86
CA LEU A 41 -16.96 -23.31 -1.29
C LEU A 41 -16.43 -23.09 0.13
N PHE A 42 -15.44 -22.21 0.28
CA PHE A 42 -14.76 -21.98 1.56
C PHE A 42 -15.62 -21.19 2.55
N SER A 43 -16.70 -20.52 2.10
CA SER A 43 -17.66 -19.90 3.02
C SER A 43 -18.49 -20.90 3.79
N HIS A 44 -18.57 -22.17 3.37
CA HIS A 44 -19.26 -23.23 4.11
C HIS A 44 -18.35 -23.96 5.12
N ALA A 45 -17.06 -23.59 5.20
CA ALA A 45 -16.12 -24.20 6.14
C ALA A 45 -16.41 -23.71 7.57
N ASN A 46 -16.53 -24.65 8.52
CA ASN A 46 -16.58 -24.33 9.94
C ASN A 46 -15.20 -23.88 10.48
N ASN A 47 -15.13 -23.47 11.75
CA ASN A 47 -13.88 -22.99 12.36
C ASN A 47 -12.74 -24.02 12.31
N GLU A 48 -13.02 -25.32 12.46
CA GLU A 48 -12.00 -26.37 12.37
C GLU A 48 -11.49 -26.58 10.94
N GLN A 49 -12.40 -26.69 9.97
CA GLN A 49 -12.07 -26.84 8.55
C GLN A 49 -11.28 -25.62 8.04
N ARG A 50 -11.62 -24.41 8.49
CA ARG A 50 -10.82 -23.21 8.17
C ARG A 50 -9.41 -23.26 8.74
N ARG A 51 -9.20 -23.88 9.91
CA ARG A 51 -7.87 -24.08 10.48
C ARG A 51 -7.06 -25.03 9.62
N ASP A 52 -7.67 -26.10 9.12
CA ASP A 52 -7.02 -27.04 8.20
C ASP A 52 -6.67 -26.40 6.84
N LEU A 53 -7.45 -25.40 6.40
CA LEU A 53 -7.25 -24.69 5.12
C LEU A 53 -6.46 -23.38 5.23
N LYS A 54 -5.94 -23.01 6.41
CA LYS A 54 -5.38 -21.66 6.69
C LYS A 54 -4.22 -21.28 5.77
N ASP A 55 -3.41 -22.26 5.34
CA ASP A 55 -2.23 -22.04 4.51
C ASP A 55 -2.57 -21.99 3.01
N ILE A 56 -3.81 -22.34 2.66
CA ILE A 56 -4.31 -22.37 1.30
C ILE A 56 -4.90 -21.01 0.93
N LYS A 57 -4.12 -20.25 0.17
CA LYS A 57 -4.57 -18.97 -0.40
C LYS A 57 -5.27 -19.21 -1.72
N ILE A 58 -6.57 -18.91 -1.77
CA ILE A 58 -7.40 -19.00 -2.99
C ILE A 58 -6.79 -18.20 -4.15
N LYS A 59 -6.18 -17.05 -3.82
CA LYS A 59 -5.47 -16.20 -4.79
C LYS A 59 -4.20 -15.64 -4.17
N PRO A 60 -3.02 -15.73 -4.81
CA PRO A 60 -1.80 -15.20 -4.22
C PRO A 60 -1.83 -13.68 -4.12
N MET A 61 -1.39 -13.14 -2.98
CA MET A 61 -1.11 -11.71 -2.85
C MET A 61 0.17 -11.34 -3.60
N ARG A 62 0.21 -10.12 -4.15
CA ARG A 62 1.42 -9.55 -4.76
C ARG A 62 2.45 -9.07 -3.73
N SER A 63 2.11 -9.03 -2.44
CA SER A 63 2.94 -8.55 -1.34
C SER A 63 3.58 -9.73 -0.59
N LEU A 64 4.90 -9.71 -0.45
CA LEU A 64 5.69 -10.73 0.25
C LEU A 64 5.86 -10.43 1.76
N SER A 65 5.54 -9.21 2.19
CA SER A 65 5.78 -8.75 3.57
C SER A 65 4.72 -9.24 4.57
N GLY A 66 3.68 -9.93 4.11
CA GLY A 66 2.53 -10.28 4.95
C GLY A 66 1.64 -9.09 5.32
N VAL A 67 1.87 -7.92 4.70
CA VAL A 67 1.04 -6.72 4.88
C VAL A 67 -0.05 -6.68 3.82
N THR A 68 -1.28 -6.45 4.27
CA THR A 68 -2.49 -6.47 3.47
C THR A 68 -2.88 -5.05 3.05
N PRO A 69 -2.77 -4.69 1.74
CA PRO A 69 -3.10 -3.35 1.29
C PRO A 69 -4.61 -3.15 1.23
N ILE A 70 -5.12 -2.07 1.82
CA ILE A 70 -6.53 -1.69 1.75
C ILE A 70 -6.65 -0.33 1.07
N ALA A 71 -7.00 -0.36 -0.21
CA ALA A 71 -7.14 0.84 -1.01
C ALA A 71 -8.61 1.29 -1.02
N ILE A 72 -8.85 2.47 -0.46
CA ILE A 72 -10.17 3.12 -0.32
C ILE A 72 -10.17 4.46 -1.05
N MET A 73 -11.35 4.99 -1.36
CA MET A 73 -11.50 6.29 -2.02
C MET A 73 -12.39 7.21 -1.22
N THR A 74 -12.03 8.48 -1.24
CA THR A 74 -12.89 9.56 -0.74
C THR A 74 -14.06 9.79 -1.69
N LYS A 75 -15.07 10.52 -1.23
CA LYS A 75 -16.11 11.04 -2.14
C LYS A 75 -15.48 11.84 -3.29
N PRO A 76 -16.12 11.90 -4.47
CA PRO A 76 -15.67 12.77 -5.56
C PRO A 76 -15.56 14.23 -5.10
N GLY A 77 -14.39 14.83 -5.27
CA GLY A 77 -14.09 16.20 -4.86
C GLY A 77 -13.57 17.07 -5.99
N LYS A 78 -13.61 18.38 -5.77
CA LYS A 78 -12.94 19.36 -6.65
C LYS A 78 -11.45 19.40 -6.36
N CYS A 79 -10.66 19.61 -7.41
CA CYS A 79 -9.29 20.11 -7.24
C CYS A 79 -9.34 21.59 -6.85
N PRO A 80 -8.24 22.14 -6.29
CA PRO A 80 -7.99 23.58 -6.28
C PRO A 80 -8.29 24.22 -7.64
N GLU A 81 -8.84 25.43 -7.64
CA GLU A 81 -9.39 26.13 -8.82
C GLU A 81 -8.37 26.28 -9.96
N GLN A 82 -7.10 26.52 -9.62
CA GLN A 82 -5.99 26.66 -10.55
C GLN A 82 -5.62 25.36 -11.31
N ALA A 83 -6.32 24.26 -11.09
CA ALA A 83 -5.92 22.95 -11.59
C ALA A 83 -6.89 22.32 -12.58
N ARG A 84 -6.42 22.23 -13.82
CA ARG A 84 -7.21 21.69 -14.94
C ARG A 84 -6.35 20.80 -15.82
N CYS A 85 -6.01 19.61 -15.34
CA CYS A 85 -5.12 18.70 -16.07
C CYS A 85 -5.81 18.15 -17.34
N VAL A 86 -5.22 18.39 -18.51
CA VAL A 86 -5.82 18.05 -19.83
C VAL A 86 -6.06 16.55 -20.04
N TYR A 87 -5.35 15.69 -19.32
CA TYR A 87 -5.41 14.22 -19.45
C TYR A 87 -6.24 13.54 -18.35
N CYS A 88 -6.82 14.30 -17.40
CA CYS A 88 -7.49 13.72 -16.25
C CYS A 88 -8.93 13.28 -16.59
N PRO A 89 -9.26 11.98 -16.54
CA PRO A 89 -10.57 11.48 -16.99
C PRO A 89 -11.71 11.70 -15.99
N GLY A 90 -11.39 11.88 -14.71
CA GLY A 90 -12.36 11.86 -13.62
C GLY A 90 -12.68 13.21 -12.99
N GLY A 91 -13.52 13.16 -11.96
CA GLY A 91 -14.00 14.32 -11.21
C GLY A 91 -15.52 14.46 -11.27
N LEU A 92 -16.02 15.51 -10.62
CA LEU A 92 -17.45 15.87 -10.69
C LEU A 92 -17.85 16.19 -12.13
N LYS A 93 -19.01 15.68 -12.56
CA LYS A 93 -19.58 15.86 -13.91
C LYS A 93 -18.60 15.49 -15.05
N SER A 94 -17.71 14.52 -14.82
CA SER A 94 -16.85 13.98 -15.88
C SER A 94 -17.65 13.11 -16.86
N PHE A 95 -17.04 12.71 -17.97
CA PHE A 95 -17.63 11.73 -18.90
C PHE A 95 -18.06 10.43 -18.21
N PHE A 96 -17.36 10.06 -17.13
CA PHE A 96 -17.66 8.87 -16.33
C PHE A 96 -18.60 9.14 -15.14
N GLY A 97 -19.24 10.31 -15.09
CA GLY A 97 -20.06 10.77 -13.97
C GLY A 97 -19.24 11.30 -12.81
N ASN A 98 -19.79 11.24 -11.60
CA ASN A 98 -19.12 11.70 -10.38
C ASN A 98 -18.19 10.61 -9.83
N VAL A 99 -16.91 10.70 -10.20
CA VAL A 99 -15.85 9.77 -9.76
C VAL A 99 -14.66 10.56 -9.21
N PRO A 100 -13.84 9.95 -8.32
CA PRO A 100 -12.61 10.59 -7.86
C PRO A 100 -11.69 11.02 -9.01
N LYS A 101 -10.92 12.10 -8.80
CA LYS A 101 -10.02 12.63 -9.82
C LYS A 101 -8.99 11.58 -10.25
N SER A 102 -8.68 11.55 -11.54
CA SER A 102 -7.77 10.58 -12.19
C SER A 102 -8.30 9.16 -12.40
N TYR A 103 -9.53 8.85 -11.97
CA TYR A 103 -10.18 7.55 -12.12
C TYR A 103 -11.39 7.63 -13.04
N THR A 104 -11.85 6.47 -13.52
CA THR A 104 -13.00 6.32 -14.43
C THR A 104 -14.21 5.68 -13.76
N GLY A 105 -14.09 5.21 -12.52
CA GLY A 105 -15.18 4.49 -11.84
C GLY A 105 -15.24 2.99 -12.17
N ASN A 106 -14.47 2.54 -13.16
CA ASN A 106 -14.46 1.16 -13.64
C ASN A 106 -13.29 0.34 -13.08
N GLU A 107 -12.36 0.97 -12.39
CA GLU A 107 -11.27 0.30 -11.71
C GLU A 107 -11.81 -0.50 -10.52
N PRO A 108 -11.24 -1.67 -10.16
CA PRO A 108 -11.77 -2.48 -9.07
C PRO A 108 -11.94 -1.73 -7.74
N ALA A 109 -11.04 -0.79 -7.43
CA ALA A 109 -11.16 0.05 -6.25
C ALA A 109 -12.27 1.10 -6.37
N SER A 110 -12.40 1.74 -7.53
CA SER A 110 -13.45 2.75 -7.77
C SER A 110 -14.85 2.14 -7.80
N MET A 111 -15.03 0.97 -8.41
CA MET A 111 -16.32 0.25 -8.38
C MET A 111 -16.72 -0.12 -6.95
N ARG A 112 -15.77 -0.60 -6.14
CA ARG A 112 -16.02 -0.88 -4.71
C ARG A 112 -16.36 0.39 -3.94
N ALA A 113 -15.64 1.48 -4.16
CA ALA A 113 -15.92 2.74 -3.48
C ALA A 113 -17.31 3.27 -3.83
N LYS A 114 -17.70 3.23 -5.11
CA LYS A 114 -19.04 3.63 -5.57
C LYS A 114 -20.14 2.78 -4.92
N ARG A 115 -19.97 1.45 -4.86
CA ARG A 115 -20.94 0.55 -4.21
C ARG A 115 -21.08 0.79 -2.71
N ASN A 116 -20.01 1.22 -2.05
CA ASN A 116 -19.99 1.55 -0.63
C ASN A 116 -20.19 3.06 -0.40
N GLU A 117 -20.71 3.78 -1.39
CA GLU A 117 -21.05 5.22 -1.30
C GLU A 117 -19.90 6.11 -0.81
N TYR A 118 -18.66 5.68 -1.05
CA TYR A 118 -17.44 6.33 -0.57
C TYR A 118 -17.35 6.48 0.96
N ASP A 119 -18.14 5.73 1.73
CA ASP A 119 -18.03 5.65 3.19
C ASP A 119 -16.79 4.82 3.59
N ALA A 120 -16.03 5.28 4.58
CA ALA A 120 -14.79 4.63 4.98
C ALA A 120 -15.03 3.28 5.69
N VAL A 121 -16.05 3.20 6.55
CA VAL A 121 -16.37 1.99 7.32
C VAL A 121 -16.83 0.89 6.39
N LEU A 122 -17.78 1.18 5.50
CA LEU A 122 -18.27 0.24 4.49
C LEU A 122 -17.14 -0.28 3.59
N GLN A 123 -16.27 0.61 3.11
CA GLN A 123 -15.13 0.22 2.26
C GLN A 123 -14.13 -0.69 2.99
N ILE A 124 -13.85 -0.42 4.27
CA ILE A 124 -12.93 -1.22 5.09
C ILE A 124 -13.54 -2.59 5.39
N PHE A 125 -14.79 -2.65 5.88
CA PHE A 125 -15.50 -3.90 6.15
C PHE A 125 -15.59 -4.76 4.90
N ASN A 126 -16.02 -4.18 3.76
CA ASN A 126 -16.07 -4.91 2.50
C ASN A 126 -14.69 -5.43 2.09
N ARG A 127 -13.60 -4.69 2.35
CA ARG A 127 -12.26 -5.15 1.97
C ARG A 127 -11.73 -6.25 2.88
N LEU A 128 -11.99 -6.16 4.18
CA LEU A 128 -11.62 -7.17 5.16
C LEU A 128 -12.39 -8.48 4.92
N GLU A 129 -13.69 -8.39 4.65
CA GLU A 129 -14.53 -9.53 4.25
C GLU A 129 -13.88 -10.32 3.11
N ASN A 130 -13.56 -9.62 2.02
CA ASN A 130 -12.90 -10.21 0.86
C ASN A 130 -11.57 -10.89 1.22
N TYR A 131 -10.78 -10.32 2.13
CA TYR A 131 -9.49 -10.89 2.50
C TYR A 131 -9.64 -12.13 3.40
N VAL A 132 -10.56 -12.11 4.35
CA VAL A 132 -10.89 -13.28 5.19
C VAL A 132 -11.38 -14.45 4.32
N LEU A 133 -12.26 -14.16 3.35
CA LEU A 133 -12.76 -15.17 2.42
C LEU A 133 -11.67 -15.75 1.51
N LEU A 134 -10.61 -14.99 1.22
CA LEU A 134 -9.47 -15.43 0.41
C LEU A 134 -8.35 -16.10 1.23
N ASN A 135 -8.55 -16.32 2.53
CA ASN A 135 -7.53 -16.77 3.50
C ASN A 135 -6.28 -15.88 3.48
N HIS A 136 -6.48 -14.56 3.40
CA HIS A 136 -5.40 -13.59 3.53
C HIS A 136 -5.33 -13.11 4.97
N ASP A 137 -4.10 -12.99 5.46
CA ASP A 137 -3.79 -12.45 6.78
C ASP A 137 -4.14 -10.96 6.84
N ILE A 138 -5.11 -10.60 7.67
CA ILE A 138 -5.56 -9.22 7.85
C ILE A 138 -4.96 -8.54 9.08
N GLY A 139 -4.11 -9.21 9.86
CA GLY A 139 -3.62 -8.67 11.12
C GLY A 139 -2.81 -7.38 10.97
N LYS A 140 -2.20 -7.17 9.80
CA LYS A 140 -1.41 -5.98 9.45
C LYS A 140 -1.90 -5.37 8.14
N CYS A 141 -2.56 -4.22 8.23
CA CYS A 141 -3.14 -3.51 7.10
C CYS A 141 -2.37 -2.22 6.78
N ASP A 142 -2.15 -1.95 5.49
CA ASP A 142 -1.63 -0.67 4.95
C ASP A 142 -2.73 -0.01 4.14
N VAL A 143 -3.32 1.06 4.68
CA VAL A 143 -4.43 1.78 4.06
C VAL A 143 -3.92 2.80 3.06
N ILE A 144 -4.55 2.87 1.90
CA ILE A 144 -4.23 3.82 0.83
C ILE A 144 -5.49 4.62 0.50
N ILE A 145 -5.50 5.90 0.88
CA ILE A 145 -6.54 6.87 0.52
C ILE A 145 -6.23 7.40 -0.88
N MET A 146 -7.02 6.96 -1.85
CA MET A 146 -6.90 7.30 -3.27
C MET A 146 -7.84 8.44 -3.67
N GLY A 147 -7.46 9.14 -4.75
CA GLY A 147 -8.29 10.19 -5.37
C GLY A 147 -7.54 11.51 -5.59
N GLY A 148 -6.41 11.72 -4.90
CA GLY A 148 -5.52 12.85 -5.12
C GLY A 148 -6.02 14.21 -4.62
N THR A 149 -7.24 14.29 -4.07
CA THR A 149 -7.87 15.52 -3.57
C THR A 149 -8.21 15.46 -2.08
N PHE A 150 -7.84 14.40 -1.36
CA PHE A 150 -8.19 14.22 0.05
C PHE A 150 -7.80 15.43 0.90
N THR A 151 -6.59 15.95 0.69
CA THR A 151 -6.02 17.09 1.42
C THR A 151 -6.72 18.42 1.15
N ASN A 152 -7.60 18.48 0.13
CA ASN A 152 -8.37 19.66 -0.25
C ASN A 152 -9.79 19.67 0.34
N PHE A 153 -10.24 18.58 1.00
CA PHE A 153 -11.50 18.60 1.73
C PHE A 153 -11.39 19.41 3.03
N SER A 154 -12.56 19.77 3.59
CA SER A 154 -12.65 20.43 4.89
C SER A 154 -11.98 19.58 5.98
N LYS A 155 -11.49 20.24 7.04
CA LYS A 155 -10.88 19.56 8.19
C LYS A 155 -11.85 18.54 8.81
N GLN A 156 -13.10 18.93 8.99
CA GLN A 156 -14.17 18.05 9.49
C GLN A 156 -14.27 16.74 8.69
N TYR A 157 -14.42 16.82 7.35
CA TYR A 157 -14.53 15.61 6.54
C TYR A 157 -13.29 14.72 6.63
N LYS A 158 -12.09 15.32 6.66
CA LYS A 158 -10.84 14.56 6.79
C LYS A 158 -10.74 13.86 8.15
N ASP A 159 -11.14 14.54 9.22
CA ASP A 159 -11.11 14.00 10.58
C ASP A 159 -12.09 12.84 10.74
N GLU A 160 -13.34 13.04 10.31
CA GLU A 160 -14.37 12.00 10.31
C GLU A 160 -13.95 10.79 9.48
N PHE A 161 -13.47 11.02 8.24
CA PHE A 161 -13.08 9.93 7.35
C PHE A 161 -11.91 9.11 7.90
N VAL A 162 -10.94 9.76 8.55
CA VAL A 162 -9.79 9.04 9.16
C VAL A 162 -10.20 8.34 10.45
N ALA A 163 -11.03 8.97 11.29
CA ALA A 163 -11.56 8.34 12.50
C ALA A 163 -12.37 7.08 12.14
N ASP A 164 -13.20 7.15 11.11
CA ASP A 164 -13.96 6.01 10.56
C ASP A 164 -13.07 4.84 10.14
N ILE A 165 -11.87 5.10 9.58
CA ILE A 165 -10.91 4.04 9.22
C ILE A 165 -10.46 3.26 10.46
N TYR A 166 -10.03 3.97 11.50
CA TYR A 166 -9.55 3.34 12.73
C TYR A 166 -10.70 2.64 13.47
N PHE A 167 -11.85 3.30 13.56
CA PHE A 167 -13.08 2.72 14.11
C PHE A 167 -13.44 1.41 13.41
N ALA A 168 -13.41 1.37 12.07
CA ALA A 168 -13.77 0.18 11.32
C ALA A 168 -12.84 -1.01 11.64
N PHE A 169 -11.53 -0.78 11.74
CA PHE A 169 -10.60 -1.82 12.14
C PHE A 169 -10.82 -2.31 13.57
N ASN A 170 -11.04 -1.38 14.50
CA ASN A 170 -11.28 -1.70 15.91
C ASN A 170 -12.57 -2.51 16.06
N LYS A 171 -13.65 -2.07 15.39
CA LYS A 171 -14.95 -2.72 15.48
C LYS A 171 -14.95 -4.08 14.80
N PHE A 172 -14.28 -4.22 13.65
CA PHE A 172 -14.09 -5.53 13.01
C PHE A 172 -13.32 -6.50 13.94
N SER A 173 -12.27 -6.01 14.61
CA SER A 173 -11.53 -6.79 15.59
C SER A 173 -12.42 -7.24 16.76
N GLU A 174 -13.23 -6.34 17.31
CA GLU A 174 -14.14 -6.61 18.43
C GLU A 174 -15.22 -7.63 18.08
N LEU A 175 -15.80 -7.54 16.88
CA LEU A 175 -16.93 -8.39 16.47
C LEU A 175 -16.51 -9.81 16.13
N PHE A 176 -15.38 -9.96 15.46
CA PHE A 176 -15.04 -11.22 14.79
C PHE A 176 -13.88 -11.96 15.41
N PHE A 177 -13.08 -11.38 16.31
CA PHE A 177 -11.98 -12.11 16.94
C PHE A 177 -12.34 -12.55 18.36
N GLU A 178 -12.03 -13.79 18.66
CA GLU A 178 -12.21 -14.38 19.98
C GLU A 178 -10.90 -15.01 20.46
N THR A 179 -10.74 -15.09 21.77
CA THR A 179 -9.60 -15.76 22.40
C THR A 179 -10.05 -17.12 22.90
N SER A 180 -9.44 -18.18 22.38
CA SER A 180 -9.61 -19.54 22.87
C SER A 180 -8.36 -20.00 23.63
N LEU A 181 -8.56 -20.84 24.65
CA LEU A 181 -7.48 -21.51 25.36
C LEU A 181 -7.25 -22.88 24.71
N GLU A 182 -6.11 -23.10 24.08
CA GLU A 182 -5.70 -24.44 23.64
C GLU A 182 -4.78 -25.06 24.70
N LYS A 183 -5.07 -26.32 25.08
CA LYS A 183 -4.13 -27.13 25.86
C LYS A 183 -2.99 -27.52 24.92
N SER A 184 -1.77 -27.07 25.19
CA SER A 184 -0.61 -27.60 24.48
C SER A 184 -0.30 -29.02 24.96
N PHE A 185 0.37 -29.80 24.11
CA PHE A 185 0.86 -31.15 24.43
C PHE A 185 1.79 -31.20 25.66
N HIS A 186 2.28 -30.04 26.14
CA HIS A 186 3.20 -29.92 27.27
C HIS A 186 2.56 -29.21 28.48
N GLY A 187 1.23 -29.09 28.53
CA GLY A 187 0.52 -28.52 29.69
C GLY A 187 0.51 -26.99 29.78
N GLU A 188 1.27 -26.27 28.94
CA GLU A 188 1.16 -24.81 28.83
C GLU A 188 -0.14 -24.42 28.11
N ARG A 189 -0.95 -23.55 28.72
CA ARG A 189 -2.14 -22.98 28.07
C ARG A 189 -1.69 -21.94 27.05
N LYS A 190 -1.83 -22.23 25.76
CA LYS A 190 -1.55 -21.25 24.70
C LYS A 190 -2.84 -20.49 24.39
N THR A 191 -2.83 -19.18 24.59
CA THR A 191 -3.91 -18.31 24.14
C THR A 191 -3.82 -18.18 22.62
N ARG A 192 -4.93 -18.50 21.95
CA ARG A 192 -5.05 -18.40 20.51
C ARG A 192 -6.13 -17.39 20.18
N VAL A 193 -5.81 -16.45 19.30
CA VAL A 193 -6.75 -15.43 18.84
C VAL A 193 -7.09 -15.75 17.39
N GLU A 194 -8.36 -16.03 17.12
CA GLU A 194 -8.84 -16.40 15.79
C GLU A 194 -10.19 -15.77 15.47
N ILE A 195 -10.56 -15.83 14.18
CA ILE A 195 -11.84 -15.30 13.72
C ILE A 195 -12.95 -16.29 14.09
N ASN A 196 -13.95 -15.84 14.84
CA ASN A 196 -15.21 -16.56 14.99
C ASN A 196 -15.95 -16.51 13.64
N PHE A 197 -15.80 -17.58 12.87
CA PHE A 197 -16.32 -17.61 11.51
C PHE A 197 -17.84 -17.75 11.47
N GLU A 198 -18.49 -18.28 12.51
CA GLU A 198 -19.96 -18.34 12.57
C GLU A 198 -20.57 -16.94 12.69
N LYS A 199 -20.02 -16.09 13.57
CA LYS A 199 -20.40 -14.68 13.68
C LYS A 199 -20.13 -13.94 12.36
N PHE A 200 -18.96 -14.18 11.76
CA PHE A 200 -18.60 -13.61 10.47
C PHE A 200 -19.58 -14.05 9.35
N TYR A 201 -19.92 -15.33 9.30
CA TYR A 201 -20.83 -15.91 8.30
C TYR A 201 -22.22 -15.29 8.37
N LYS A 202 -22.76 -15.16 9.59
CA LYS A 202 -24.07 -14.53 9.84
C LYS A 202 -24.03 -13.05 9.49
N PHE A 203 -23.07 -12.29 10.01
CA PHE A 203 -22.98 -10.84 9.80
C PHE A 203 -22.87 -10.46 8.31
N PHE A 204 -22.07 -11.21 7.55
CA PHE A 204 -21.87 -10.96 6.12
C PHE A 204 -22.86 -11.71 5.23
N GLU A 205 -23.91 -12.33 5.77
CA GLU A 205 -24.95 -13.00 4.98
C GLU A 205 -24.36 -13.97 3.93
N LEU A 206 -23.37 -14.77 4.33
CA LEU A 206 -22.59 -15.61 3.40
C LEU A 206 -23.38 -16.79 2.80
N GLY A 207 -24.56 -17.08 3.34
CA GLY A 207 -25.49 -18.07 2.78
C GLY A 207 -26.23 -17.58 1.53
N MET A 208 -26.29 -16.26 1.32
CA MET A 208 -26.93 -15.65 0.16
C MET A 208 -25.96 -15.50 -1.02
N ASP A 209 -26.48 -15.30 -2.23
CA ASP A 209 -25.64 -14.95 -3.37
C ASP A 209 -24.95 -13.59 -3.14
N PHE A 210 -23.63 -13.53 -3.31
CA PHE A 210 -22.82 -12.30 -3.26
C PHE A 210 -23.27 -11.22 -4.24
N ARG A 211 -23.99 -11.59 -5.30
CA ARG A 211 -24.56 -10.67 -6.31
C ARG A 211 -25.99 -10.27 -6.00
N SER A 212 -26.63 -10.86 -4.99
CA SER A 212 -27.99 -10.53 -4.60
C SER A 212 -28.06 -9.08 -4.08
N PRO A 213 -28.94 -8.23 -4.63
CA PRO A 213 -29.19 -6.89 -4.09
C PRO A 213 -29.61 -6.93 -2.62
N GLU A 214 -30.43 -7.91 -2.24
CA GLU A 214 -30.91 -8.08 -0.86
C GLU A 214 -29.74 -8.31 0.12
N ARG A 215 -28.78 -9.17 -0.25
CA ARG A 215 -27.59 -9.41 0.56
C ARG A 215 -26.75 -8.13 0.70
N ILE A 216 -26.57 -7.41 -0.40
CA ILE A 216 -25.77 -6.19 -0.42
C ILE A 216 -26.37 -5.15 0.53
N GLU A 217 -27.68 -4.97 0.53
CA GLU A 217 -28.35 -4.01 1.41
C GLU A 217 -28.28 -4.45 2.87
N LYS A 218 -28.60 -5.71 3.20
CA LYS A 218 -28.49 -6.22 4.58
C LYS A 218 -27.09 -6.05 5.17
N VAL A 219 -26.05 -6.40 4.42
CA VAL A 219 -24.67 -6.24 4.89
C VAL A 219 -24.32 -4.76 5.09
N LYS A 220 -24.82 -3.89 4.21
CA LYS A 220 -24.63 -2.44 4.33
C LYS A 220 -25.33 -1.89 5.57
N GLU A 221 -26.59 -2.25 5.79
CA GLU A 221 -27.36 -1.90 7.00
C GLU A 221 -26.66 -2.38 8.27
N ASN A 222 -26.23 -3.65 8.30
CA ASN A 222 -25.49 -4.24 9.41
C ASN A 222 -24.24 -3.42 9.77
N VAL A 223 -23.49 -2.96 8.77
CA VAL A 223 -22.28 -2.14 9.00
C VAL A 223 -22.63 -0.72 9.41
N LEU A 224 -23.64 -0.09 8.79
CA LEU A 224 -24.06 1.27 9.12
C LEU A 224 -24.66 1.38 10.52
N HIS A 225 -25.36 0.35 11.00
CA HIS A 225 -25.85 0.27 12.39
C HIS A 225 -24.74 0.30 13.44
N LEU A 226 -23.51 -0.10 13.08
CA LEU A 226 -22.37 -0.01 13.98
C LEU A 226 -21.82 1.41 14.08
N LYS A 227 -22.07 2.25 13.06
CA LYS A 227 -21.41 3.54 12.91
C LYS A 227 -21.82 4.47 14.04
N LYS A 228 -20.85 5.25 14.52
CA LYS A 228 -21.06 6.26 15.56
C LYS A 228 -20.76 7.63 14.99
N GLU A 229 -21.51 8.62 15.44
CA GLU A 229 -21.24 10.02 15.14
C GLU A 229 -20.17 10.58 16.09
N ASN A 230 -19.51 11.67 15.67
CA ASN A 230 -18.57 12.44 16.49
C ASN A 230 -17.44 11.59 17.13
N LEU A 231 -16.86 10.67 16.35
CA LEU A 231 -15.73 9.86 16.78
C LEU A 231 -14.52 10.74 17.14
N ASN A 232 -13.89 10.44 18.29
CA ASN A 232 -12.61 11.03 18.64
C ASN A 232 -11.48 10.23 17.98
N LEU A 233 -10.76 10.86 17.06
CA LEU A 233 -9.68 10.24 16.29
C LEU A 233 -8.59 9.63 17.18
N GLU A 234 -8.10 10.38 18.17
CA GLU A 234 -7.00 9.94 19.04
C GLU A 234 -7.39 8.68 19.84
N LYS A 235 -8.62 8.64 20.37
CA LYS A 235 -9.17 7.48 21.07
C LYS A 235 -9.22 6.25 20.16
N GLU A 236 -9.65 6.41 18.91
CA GLU A 236 -9.70 5.30 17.96
C GLU A 236 -8.30 4.85 17.50
N GLN A 237 -7.34 5.77 17.42
CA GLN A 237 -5.93 5.42 17.17
C GLN A 237 -5.35 4.62 18.34
N LEU A 238 -5.54 5.05 19.59
CA LEU A 238 -5.05 4.35 20.78
C LEU A 238 -5.60 2.92 20.87
N LYS A 239 -6.91 2.73 20.61
CA LYS A 239 -7.52 1.40 20.51
C LYS A 239 -6.88 0.54 19.40
N ASN A 240 -6.52 1.15 18.28
CA ASN A 240 -5.97 0.41 17.14
C ASN A 240 -4.55 -0.12 17.39
N GLU A 241 -3.81 0.44 18.35
CA GLU A 241 -2.47 -0.05 18.70
C GLU A 241 -2.48 -1.50 19.20
N SER A 242 -3.55 -1.93 19.87
CA SER A 242 -3.72 -3.28 20.44
C SER A 242 -4.70 -4.17 19.67
N SER A 243 -5.50 -3.62 18.75
CA SER A 243 -6.44 -4.35 17.89
C SER A 243 -5.84 -5.58 17.20
N ASN A 244 -6.64 -6.62 16.93
CA ASN A 244 -6.21 -7.78 16.14
C ASN A 244 -6.06 -7.44 14.65
N VAL A 245 -6.76 -6.41 14.18
CA VAL A 245 -6.64 -5.87 12.82
C VAL A 245 -6.03 -4.49 12.90
N ARG A 246 -4.73 -4.37 12.60
CA ARG A 246 -3.96 -3.16 12.85
C ARG A 246 -3.70 -2.35 11.60
N CYS A 247 -3.91 -1.03 11.68
CA CYS A 247 -3.46 -0.09 10.68
C CYS A 247 -1.97 0.22 10.91
N ILE A 248 -1.10 -0.54 10.24
CA ILE A 248 0.36 -0.43 10.38
C ILE A 248 0.97 0.63 9.46
N GLY A 249 0.17 1.15 8.53
CA GLY A 249 0.55 2.20 7.61
C GLY A 249 -0.68 2.86 7.04
N LEU A 250 -0.64 4.19 6.96
CA LEU A 250 -1.63 4.99 6.24
C LEU A 250 -0.90 5.81 5.16
N THR A 251 -1.46 5.76 3.96
CA THR A 251 -0.94 6.41 2.75
C THR A 251 -1.98 7.37 2.19
N ILE A 252 -1.56 8.60 1.87
CA ILE A 252 -2.41 9.57 1.16
C ILE A 252 -1.80 9.87 -0.21
N GLU A 253 -2.64 9.79 -1.25
CA GLU A 253 -2.33 10.35 -2.56
C GLU A 253 -2.73 11.84 -2.59
N THR A 254 -1.81 12.71 -2.98
CA THR A 254 -2.07 14.16 -3.06
C THR A 254 -1.25 14.83 -4.16
N ARG A 255 -1.48 16.13 -4.34
CA ARG A 255 -0.73 17.00 -5.22
C ARG A 255 0.34 17.76 -4.43
N PRO A 256 1.51 18.01 -5.03
CA PRO A 256 2.52 18.91 -4.50
C PRO A 256 2.03 20.24 -3.90
N ASP A 257 1.12 20.93 -4.59
CA ASP A 257 0.56 22.21 -4.14
C ASP A 257 -0.44 22.09 -2.97
N CYS A 258 -0.76 20.87 -2.53
CA CYS A 258 -1.61 20.59 -1.37
C CYS A 258 -0.81 19.96 -0.21
N CYS A 259 0.46 20.34 -0.08
CA CYS A 259 1.37 19.88 0.97
C CYS A 259 1.97 21.05 1.76
N SER A 260 1.17 22.06 2.13
CA SER A 260 1.62 23.10 3.07
C SER A 260 2.06 22.48 4.42
N LEU A 261 2.83 23.21 5.23
CA LEU A 261 3.25 22.70 6.55
C LEU A 261 2.04 22.34 7.44
N LYS A 262 0.98 23.15 7.41
CA LYS A 262 -0.29 22.85 8.07
C LYS A 262 -0.86 21.51 7.61
N GLN A 263 -1.01 21.29 6.30
CA GLN A 263 -1.54 20.04 5.75
C GLN A 263 -0.65 18.84 6.08
N CYS A 264 0.68 19.01 6.08
CA CYS A 264 1.59 17.94 6.45
C CYS A 264 1.49 17.58 7.94
N ASN A 265 1.27 18.57 8.82
CA ASN A 265 1.02 18.33 10.24
C ASN A 265 -0.30 17.60 10.48
N GLU A 266 -1.37 17.99 9.77
CA GLU A 266 -2.64 17.25 9.80
C GLU A 266 -2.45 15.79 9.37
N MET A 267 -1.64 15.54 8.33
CA MET A 267 -1.32 14.16 7.92
C MET A 267 -0.60 13.37 9.02
N LEU A 268 0.31 13.99 9.79
CA LEU A 268 0.97 13.33 10.92
C LEU A 268 -0.03 12.98 12.03
N GLU A 269 -0.94 13.89 12.36
CA GLU A 269 -2.02 13.66 13.34
C GLU A 269 -2.92 12.50 12.93
N TYR A 270 -3.18 12.34 11.62
CA TYR A 270 -3.91 11.20 11.07
C TYR A 270 -3.16 9.87 11.14
N GLY A 271 -1.89 9.84 11.53
CA GLY A 271 -1.07 8.62 11.53
C GLY A 271 -0.56 8.22 10.14
N VAL A 272 -0.51 9.16 9.19
CA VAL A 272 0.03 8.94 7.85
C VAL A 272 1.52 8.68 7.94
N THR A 273 1.99 7.67 7.22
CA THR A 273 3.43 7.32 7.18
C THR A 273 4.02 7.47 5.78
N ARG A 274 3.17 7.50 4.74
CA ARG A 274 3.58 7.62 3.34
C ARG A 274 2.72 8.63 2.61
N VAL A 275 3.36 9.47 1.81
CA VAL A 275 2.67 10.40 0.92
C VAL A 275 3.04 10.07 -0.52
N GLU A 276 2.03 10.01 -1.38
CA GLU A 276 2.24 9.86 -2.82
C GLU A 276 1.94 11.16 -3.56
N LEU A 277 2.96 11.71 -4.21
CA LEU A 277 2.87 12.99 -4.90
C LEU A 277 2.71 12.81 -6.40
N GLY A 278 1.64 13.39 -6.93
CA GLY A 278 1.41 13.50 -8.36
C GLY A 278 2.27 14.57 -9.05
N ILE A 279 3.59 14.40 -9.14
CA ILE A 279 4.49 15.37 -9.82
C ILE A 279 4.37 15.30 -11.34
N GLN A 280 4.12 14.12 -11.89
CA GLN A 280 3.93 13.78 -13.30
C GLN A 280 5.14 14.01 -14.22
N SER A 281 5.87 15.11 -14.06
CA SER A 281 7.05 15.46 -14.85
C SER A 281 8.05 16.27 -14.03
N VAL A 282 9.31 16.26 -14.46
CA VAL A 282 10.41 17.10 -13.96
C VAL A 282 10.69 18.33 -14.85
N TYR A 283 9.77 18.64 -15.78
CA TYR A 283 9.90 19.74 -16.75
C TYR A 283 8.69 20.68 -16.68
N ASP A 284 8.92 21.95 -16.31
CA ASP A 284 7.86 22.95 -16.18
C ASP A 284 7.12 23.20 -17.49
N SER A 285 7.80 23.16 -18.63
CA SER A 285 7.16 23.30 -19.94
C SER A 285 6.16 22.18 -20.23
N GLN A 286 6.44 20.93 -19.81
CA GLN A 286 5.47 19.81 -19.90
C GLN A 286 4.26 20.07 -19.01
N LEU A 287 4.51 20.47 -17.75
CA LEU A 287 3.48 20.72 -16.75
C LEU A 287 2.54 21.87 -17.18
N LYS A 288 3.10 22.96 -17.71
CA LYS A 288 2.33 24.08 -18.29
C LYS A 288 1.49 23.62 -19.48
N LYS A 289 2.08 22.86 -20.41
CA LYS A 289 1.36 22.36 -21.60
C LYS A 289 0.16 21.50 -21.23
N VAL A 290 0.29 20.64 -20.21
CA VAL A 290 -0.81 19.79 -19.74
C VAL A 290 -1.71 20.47 -18.70
N LYS A 291 -1.55 21.79 -18.52
CA LYS A 291 -2.30 22.62 -17.56
C LYS A 291 -2.32 22.00 -16.16
N ARG A 292 -1.17 21.48 -15.72
CA ARG A 292 -0.98 21.02 -14.34
C ARG A 292 -1.04 22.25 -13.43
N GLY A 293 -1.82 22.17 -12.35
CA GLY A 293 -1.97 23.29 -11.41
C GLY A 293 -0.79 23.48 -10.44
N HIS A 294 0.40 23.00 -10.78
CA HIS A 294 1.67 23.25 -10.10
C HIS A 294 2.85 22.99 -11.03
N LEU A 295 4.01 23.49 -10.65
CA LEU A 295 5.29 23.32 -11.34
C LEU A 295 6.26 22.51 -10.47
N ASN A 296 7.51 22.45 -10.90
CA ASN A 296 8.55 21.73 -10.18
C ASN A 296 8.94 22.40 -8.85
N LYS A 297 8.77 23.72 -8.72
CA LYS A 297 9.03 24.43 -7.46
C LYS A 297 8.20 23.84 -6.32
N GLU A 298 6.88 23.74 -6.50
CA GLU A 298 5.97 23.18 -5.50
C GLU A 298 6.27 21.69 -5.25
N SER A 299 6.66 20.95 -6.29
CA SER A 299 7.07 19.54 -6.17
C SER A 299 8.30 19.38 -5.28
N ILE A 300 9.34 20.18 -5.51
CA ILE A 300 10.60 20.14 -4.77
C ILE A 300 10.37 20.56 -3.31
N GLU A 301 9.63 21.65 -3.08
CA GLU A 301 9.31 22.12 -1.74
C GLU A 301 8.48 21.11 -0.94
N ALA A 302 7.47 20.48 -1.57
CA ALA A 302 6.67 19.45 -0.95
C ALA A 302 7.53 18.22 -0.57
N ILE A 303 8.41 17.76 -1.48
CA ILE A 303 9.31 16.63 -1.20
C ILE A 303 10.23 16.95 -0.02
N LYS A 304 10.87 18.13 -0.02
CA LYS A 304 11.76 18.57 1.06
C LYS A 304 11.03 18.57 2.41
N ARG A 305 9.87 19.24 2.45
CA ARG A 305 9.04 19.36 3.66
C ARG A 305 8.63 18.00 4.20
N LEU A 306 8.11 17.12 3.35
CA LEU A 306 7.67 15.79 3.75
C LEU A 306 8.83 14.91 4.24
N LYS A 307 10.01 14.99 3.59
CA LYS A 307 11.20 14.29 4.08
C LYS A 307 11.66 14.80 5.44
N ASN A 308 11.65 16.12 5.65
CA ASN A 308 12.02 16.74 6.93
C ASN A 308 11.02 16.45 8.06
N LEU A 309 9.79 16.05 7.73
CA LEU A 309 8.79 15.53 8.68
C LEU A 309 8.84 14.01 8.85
N GLY A 310 9.73 13.31 8.13
CA GLY A 310 9.96 11.88 8.25
C GLY A 310 9.18 10.99 7.26
N PHE A 311 8.23 11.52 6.49
CA PHE A 311 7.38 10.70 5.60
C PHE A 311 8.16 9.89 4.57
N LYS A 312 7.63 8.70 4.23
CA LYS A 312 7.99 7.97 3.00
C LYS A 312 7.42 8.68 1.78
N ILE A 313 8.22 8.85 0.73
CA ILE A 313 7.84 9.58 -0.48
C ILE A 313 7.72 8.63 -1.67
N ASN A 314 6.52 8.58 -2.25
CA ASN A 314 6.29 7.94 -3.54
C ASN A 314 5.94 8.99 -4.59
N LEU A 315 6.63 9.01 -5.71
CA LEU A 315 6.31 9.95 -6.80
C LEU A 315 5.49 9.24 -7.87
N HIS A 316 4.48 9.90 -8.42
CA HIS A 316 3.83 9.49 -9.66
C HIS A 316 4.48 10.26 -10.81
N TYR A 317 5.02 9.53 -11.78
CA TYR A 317 5.63 10.08 -12.98
C TYR A 317 4.90 9.56 -14.22
N MET A 318 4.64 10.43 -15.19
CA MET A 318 3.92 10.07 -16.41
C MET A 318 4.84 10.10 -17.62
N LEU A 319 4.73 9.07 -18.47
CA LEU A 319 5.46 8.96 -19.74
C LEU A 319 4.58 9.40 -20.90
N GLY A 320 5.17 9.98 -21.93
CA GLY A 320 4.44 10.34 -23.15
C GLY A 320 3.36 11.40 -22.95
N LEU A 321 3.50 12.29 -21.95
CA LEU A 321 2.68 13.51 -21.93
C LEU A 321 3.05 14.38 -23.14
N PRO A 322 2.10 15.20 -23.66
CA PRO A 322 2.32 16.05 -24.83
C PRO A 322 3.66 16.79 -24.86
N SER A 323 4.23 16.91 -26.06
CA SER A 323 5.45 17.67 -26.40
C SER A 323 6.80 16.99 -26.16
N TRP A 324 6.86 15.71 -25.77
CA TRP A 324 8.15 15.07 -25.46
C TRP A 324 8.41 13.78 -26.22
N THR A 325 9.70 13.56 -26.48
CA THR A 325 10.23 12.37 -27.13
C THR A 325 10.59 11.29 -26.10
N ILE A 326 10.70 10.04 -26.56
CA ILE A 326 11.19 8.89 -25.77
C ILE A 326 12.50 9.22 -25.03
N LYS A 327 13.44 9.92 -25.69
CA LYS A 327 14.73 10.31 -25.09
C LYS A 327 14.53 11.24 -23.89
N LYS A 328 13.59 12.18 -23.97
CA LYS A 328 13.29 13.14 -22.90
C LYS A 328 12.58 12.50 -21.72
N ASP A 329 11.71 11.51 -21.96
CA ASP A 329 11.13 10.69 -20.88
C ASP A 329 12.19 9.90 -20.10
N ILE A 330 13.14 9.25 -20.80
CA ILE A 330 14.27 8.57 -20.16
C ILE A 330 15.11 9.55 -19.35
N SER A 331 15.47 10.70 -19.93
CA SER A 331 16.24 11.73 -19.22
C SER A 331 15.49 12.28 -18.00
N GLY A 332 14.18 12.47 -18.09
CA GLY A 332 13.36 12.98 -16.99
C GLY A 332 13.25 11.98 -15.84
N LEU A 333 13.07 10.70 -16.17
CA LEU A 333 13.11 9.62 -15.18
C LEU A 333 14.48 9.53 -14.49
N LYS A 334 15.58 9.61 -15.23
CA LYS A 334 16.94 9.62 -14.66
C LYS A 334 17.16 10.81 -13.72
N LYS A 335 16.68 12.00 -14.11
CA LYS A 335 16.79 13.23 -13.30
C LYS A 335 16.23 13.07 -11.90
N LEU A 336 15.18 12.27 -11.69
CA LEU A 336 14.60 12.01 -10.35
C LEU A 336 15.62 11.45 -9.34
N PHE A 337 16.71 10.81 -9.80
CA PHE A 337 17.71 10.21 -8.92
C PHE A 337 19.04 10.98 -8.91
N PHE A 338 19.41 11.59 -10.03
CA PHE A 338 20.62 12.44 -10.10
C PHE A 338 20.42 13.75 -9.33
N ASP A 339 19.26 14.40 -9.49
CA ASP A 339 18.92 15.65 -8.82
C ASP A 339 18.49 15.38 -7.37
N GLU A 340 19.31 15.82 -6.42
CA GLU A 340 19.09 15.59 -4.99
C GLU A 340 17.79 16.18 -4.45
N ARG A 341 17.18 17.14 -5.16
CA ARG A 341 15.92 17.76 -4.76
C ARG A 341 14.74 16.80 -4.82
N TYR A 342 14.83 15.72 -5.60
CA TYR A 342 13.79 14.69 -5.74
C TYR A 342 14.09 13.42 -4.93
N ARG A 343 15.04 12.59 -5.38
CA ARG A 343 15.49 11.30 -4.81
C ARG A 343 14.42 10.57 -3.97
N PRO A 344 13.31 10.12 -4.61
CA PRO A 344 12.19 9.53 -3.90
C PRO A 344 12.50 8.12 -3.40
N ASP A 345 11.77 7.67 -2.38
CA ASP A 345 11.90 6.28 -1.89
C ASP A 345 11.20 5.28 -2.82
N MET A 346 10.12 5.74 -3.47
CA MET A 346 9.25 4.91 -4.30
C MET A 346 8.83 5.65 -5.57
N LEU A 347 8.53 4.89 -6.63
CA LEU A 347 8.07 5.44 -7.90
C LEU A 347 6.90 4.63 -8.47
N LYS A 348 5.85 5.34 -8.89
CA LYS A 348 4.76 4.87 -9.75
C LYS A 348 4.92 5.51 -11.13
N ILE A 349 5.11 4.71 -12.16
CA ILE A 349 5.30 5.17 -13.55
C ILE A 349 4.03 4.87 -14.34
N TYR A 350 3.48 5.84 -15.05
CA TYR A 350 2.24 5.67 -15.80
C TYR A 350 2.36 6.24 -17.22
N PRO A 351 2.25 5.42 -18.27
CA PRO A 351 2.05 5.95 -19.62
C PRO A 351 0.81 6.85 -19.67
N CYS A 352 0.91 7.97 -20.38
CA CYS A 352 -0.24 8.82 -20.67
C CYS A 352 -1.24 8.07 -21.56
N LEU A 353 -2.52 8.20 -21.26
CA LEU A 353 -3.60 7.55 -21.98
C LEU A 353 -4.55 8.60 -22.54
N VAL A 354 -5.11 8.33 -23.71
CA VAL A 354 -6.20 9.12 -24.28
C VAL A 354 -7.52 8.56 -23.73
N MET A 355 -8.27 9.42 -23.02
CA MET A 355 -9.51 9.05 -22.35
C MET A 355 -10.65 9.95 -22.85
N PRO A 356 -11.87 9.42 -23.04
CA PRO A 356 -12.99 10.22 -23.53
C PRO A 356 -13.34 11.36 -22.57
N GLY A 357 -13.83 12.47 -23.13
CA GLY A 357 -14.23 13.66 -22.36
C GLY A 357 -13.07 14.44 -21.74
N THR A 358 -11.83 14.18 -22.17
CA THR A 358 -10.65 14.96 -21.76
C THR A 358 -10.23 15.91 -22.87
N GLU A 359 -9.60 17.04 -22.53
CA GLU A 359 -9.05 17.96 -23.53
C GLU A 359 -7.99 17.26 -24.40
N LEU A 360 -7.23 16.33 -23.81
CA LEU A 360 -6.26 15.50 -24.54
C LEU A 360 -6.92 14.60 -25.60
N TYR A 361 -8.18 14.20 -25.41
CA TYR A 361 -8.94 13.45 -26.41
C TYR A 361 -9.30 14.31 -27.62
N GLU A 362 -9.64 15.58 -27.41
CA GLU A 362 -9.86 16.52 -28.52
C GLU A 362 -8.55 16.81 -29.28
N ASP A 363 -7.43 16.97 -28.57
CA ASP A 363 -6.11 17.07 -29.21
C ASP A 363 -5.77 15.83 -30.04
N TYR A 364 -6.10 14.63 -29.54
CA TYR A 364 -5.92 13.37 -30.26
C TYR A 364 -6.78 13.31 -31.53
N LYS A 365 -8.08 13.64 -31.44
CA LYS A 365 -8.98 13.67 -32.60
C LYS A 365 -8.51 14.64 -33.68
N ASN A 366 -7.96 15.79 -33.26
CA ASN A 366 -7.40 16.81 -34.15
C ASN A 366 -5.97 16.50 -34.61
N LYS A 367 -5.44 15.29 -34.37
CA LYS A 367 -4.08 14.85 -34.71
C LYS A 367 -2.96 15.72 -34.10
N LYS A 368 -3.25 16.49 -33.05
CA LYS A 368 -2.29 17.33 -32.30
C LYS A 368 -1.54 16.53 -31.22
N PHE A 369 -2.02 15.33 -30.88
CA PHE A 369 -1.38 14.43 -29.93
C PHE A 369 -1.36 12.98 -30.42
N LYS A 370 -0.22 12.32 -30.27
CA LYS A 370 -0.06 10.88 -30.50
C LYS A 370 0.40 10.21 -29.20
N PRO A 371 -0.38 9.30 -28.61
CA PRO A 371 0.00 8.66 -27.36
C PRO A 371 1.11 7.65 -27.54
N MET A 372 1.91 7.47 -26.48
CA MET A 372 2.93 6.43 -26.40
C MET A 372 2.31 5.04 -26.45
N LYS A 373 2.90 4.15 -27.25
CA LYS A 373 2.44 2.76 -27.41
C LYS A 373 3.15 1.81 -26.44
N LEU A 374 2.62 0.59 -26.33
CA LEU A 374 3.07 -0.43 -25.38
C LEU A 374 4.57 -0.71 -25.46
N ASN A 375 5.10 -0.92 -26.67
CA ASN A 375 6.50 -1.26 -26.89
C ASN A 375 7.44 -0.10 -26.55
N ASP A 376 7.05 1.14 -26.87
CA ASP A 376 7.81 2.34 -26.51
C ASP A 376 7.87 2.53 -25.00
N ALA A 377 6.72 2.41 -24.33
CA ALA A 377 6.64 2.48 -22.87
C ALA A 377 7.49 1.39 -22.21
N ALA A 378 7.42 0.15 -22.73
CA ALA A 378 8.23 -0.95 -22.23
C ALA A 378 9.73 -0.68 -22.44
N GLY A 379 10.10 -0.12 -23.60
CA GLY A 379 11.45 0.29 -23.94
C GLY A 379 12.01 1.33 -22.98
N VAL A 380 11.30 2.44 -22.77
CA VAL A 380 11.67 3.52 -21.84
C VAL A 380 11.89 2.98 -20.43
N ILE A 381 10.92 2.22 -19.91
CA ILE A 381 10.99 1.70 -18.53
C ILE A 381 12.11 0.67 -18.41
N SER A 382 12.31 -0.21 -19.41
CA SER A 382 13.39 -1.20 -19.37
C SER A 382 14.76 -0.54 -19.29
N GLU A 383 14.98 0.54 -20.05
CA GLU A 383 16.24 1.26 -20.08
C GLU A 383 16.48 2.03 -18.79
N PHE A 384 15.48 2.77 -18.32
CA PHE A 384 15.52 3.48 -17.05
C PHE A 384 15.85 2.56 -15.86
N LYS A 385 15.37 1.31 -15.88
CA LYS A 385 15.61 0.35 -14.79
C LYS A 385 17.07 -0.05 -14.58
N ARG A 386 17.99 0.31 -15.48
CA ARG A 386 19.46 0.22 -15.27
C ARG A 386 19.92 1.12 -14.13
N ASP A 387 19.36 2.33 -14.08
CA ASP A 387 19.86 3.42 -13.24
C ASP A 387 19.13 3.53 -11.90
N VAL A 388 18.13 2.68 -11.64
CA VAL A 388 17.32 2.77 -10.42
C VAL A 388 18.18 2.40 -9.19
N PRO A 389 18.37 3.34 -8.24
CA PRO A 389 19.20 3.11 -7.07
C PRO A 389 18.68 1.97 -6.16
N ARG A 390 19.58 1.37 -5.38
CA ARG A 390 19.25 0.25 -4.47
C ARG A 390 18.22 0.61 -3.41
N TYR A 391 18.13 1.89 -3.01
CA TYR A 391 17.18 2.38 -2.02
C TYR A 391 15.76 2.61 -2.58
N VAL A 392 15.56 2.51 -3.90
CA VAL A 392 14.29 2.86 -4.54
C VAL A 392 13.42 1.62 -4.77
N ARG A 393 12.11 1.74 -4.52
CA ARG A 393 11.11 0.73 -4.90
C ARG A 393 10.24 1.19 -6.05
N ILE A 394 10.35 0.53 -7.20
CA ILE A 394 9.41 0.72 -8.32
C ILE A 394 8.10 0.00 -8.01
N MET A 395 7.11 0.73 -7.50
CA MET A 395 5.82 0.21 -7.05
C MET A 395 5.01 -0.35 -8.22
N ARG A 396 4.73 0.52 -9.19
CA ARG A 396 3.78 0.26 -10.27
C ARG A 396 4.25 0.93 -11.56
N ILE A 397 3.92 0.33 -12.70
CA ILE A 397 4.39 0.81 -14.02
C ILE A 397 3.25 1.03 -15.04
N GLN A 398 1.99 0.96 -14.59
CA GLN A 398 0.77 1.19 -15.39
C GLN A 398 -0.41 1.42 -14.44
N ARG A 399 -1.46 2.15 -14.83
CA ARG A 399 -2.67 2.31 -13.99
C ARG A 399 -3.55 1.05 -14.01
N ASP A 400 -4.56 0.99 -13.15
CA ASP A 400 -5.58 -0.08 -13.13
C ASP A 400 -6.78 0.28 -14.03
N ILE A 401 -6.54 1.05 -15.10
CA ILE A 401 -7.58 1.42 -16.07
C ILE A 401 -7.56 0.35 -17.15
N SER A 402 -8.67 -0.39 -17.28
CA SER A 402 -8.81 -1.45 -18.29
C SER A 402 -9.99 -1.23 -19.24
N LYS A 403 -10.85 -0.25 -18.96
CA LYS A 403 -12.04 0.09 -19.76
C LYS A 403 -12.01 1.57 -20.12
N GLY A 404 -12.59 1.93 -21.27
CA GLY A 404 -12.74 3.32 -21.70
C GLY A 404 -11.44 4.00 -22.15
N ILE A 405 -10.38 3.25 -22.43
CA ILE A 405 -9.15 3.81 -23.05
C ILE A 405 -9.42 3.94 -24.54
N ILE A 406 -9.31 5.16 -25.08
CA ILE A 406 -9.42 5.41 -26.52
C ILE A 406 -8.12 4.99 -27.21
N ASP A 407 -6.97 5.45 -26.69
CA ASP A 407 -5.66 5.11 -27.25
C ASP A 407 -4.54 5.23 -26.19
N GLY A 408 -3.38 4.66 -26.48
CA GLY A 408 -2.21 4.56 -25.62
C GLY A 408 -1.95 3.11 -25.18
N VAL A 409 -1.35 2.94 -23.99
CA VAL A 409 -1.05 1.61 -23.45
C VAL A 409 -2.32 0.95 -22.89
N ASN A 410 -3.00 0.16 -23.72
CA ASN A 410 -4.27 -0.50 -23.39
C ASN A 410 -4.15 -1.92 -22.82
N LYS A 411 -2.93 -2.46 -22.69
CA LYS A 411 -2.69 -3.79 -22.09
C LYS A 411 -2.44 -3.68 -20.59
N THR A 412 -2.99 -4.62 -19.82
CA THR A 412 -2.89 -4.65 -18.35
C THR A 412 -1.63 -5.39 -17.83
N ASN A 413 -0.73 -5.81 -18.71
CA ASN A 413 0.46 -6.60 -18.39
C ASN A 413 1.78 -5.98 -18.87
N LEU A 414 1.88 -4.65 -18.98
CA LEU A 414 3.10 -3.91 -19.39
C LEU A 414 4.37 -4.37 -18.63
N ARG A 415 4.25 -4.80 -17.38
CA ARG A 415 5.37 -5.34 -16.60
C ARG A 415 5.99 -6.60 -17.22
N GLN A 416 5.20 -7.46 -17.85
CA GLN A 416 5.71 -8.64 -18.54
C GLN A 416 6.56 -8.23 -19.75
N TYR A 417 6.11 -7.25 -20.53
CA TYR A 417 6.86 -6.70 -21.66
C TYR A 417 8.18 -6.04 -21.21
N VAL A 418 8.14 -5.23 -20.16
CA VAL A 418 9.36 -4.63 -19.57
C VAL A 418 10.34 -5.71 -19.13
N ASN A 419 9.87 -6.75 -18.46
CA ASN A 419 10.71 -7.86 -18.01
C ASN A 419 11.32 -8.65 -19.19
N ALA A 420 10.53 -8.93 -20.23
CA ALA A 420 11.01 -9.63 -21.42
C ALA A 420 12.10 -8.81 -22.15
N LEU A 421 11.91 -7.50 -22.28
CA LEU A 421 12.92 -6.60 -22.86
C LEU A 421 14.19 -6.53 -22.01
N MET A 422 14.04 -6.46 -20.68
CA MET A 422 15.19 -6.49 -19.78
C MET A 422 15.99 -7.78 -19.92
N LEU A 423 15.33 -8.94 -20.02
CA LEU A 423 15.99 -10.23 -20.25
C LEU A 423 16.74 -10.24 -21.59
N LYS A 424 16.07 -9.84 -22.68
CA LYS A 424 16.67 -9.74 -24.02
C LYS A 424 17.90 -8.84 -24.05
N LYS A 425 17.86 -7.72 -23.31
CA LYS A 425 18.94 -6.73 -23.23
C LYS A 425 19.95 -6.97 -22.08
N LYS A 426 19.85 -8.11 -21.38
CA LYS A 426 20.69 -8.46 -20.20
C LYS A 426 20.73 -7.35 -19.13
N ILE A 427 19.60 -6.70 -18.88
CA ILE A 427 19.46 -5.60 -17.91
C ILE A 427 19.18 -6.17 -16.51
N LYS A 428 20.10 -5.95 -15.57
CA LYS A 428 19.89 -6.25 -14.15
C LYS A 428 19.42 -5.00 -13.39
N CYS A 429 18.19 -5.02 -12.88
CA CYS A 429 17.63 -3.93 -12.07
C CYS A 429 17.95 -4.13 -10.58
N LYS A 430 18.50 -3.10 -9.94
CA LYS A 430 18.93 -3.12 -8.53
C LYS A 430 17.90 -2.56 -7.55
N CYS A 431 16.71 -2.17 -8.01
CA CYS A 431 15.66 -1.63 -7.14
C CYS A 431 15.16 -2.65 -6.11
N ILE A 432 14.61 -2.17 -5.00
CA ILE A 432 14.09 -3.00 -3.90
C ILE A 432 13.14 -4.08 -4.43
N ARG A 433 12.17 -3.72 -5.29
CA ARG A 433 11.16 -4.67 -5.81
C ARG A 433 11.78 -5.85 -6.58
N CYS A 434 12.91 -5.64 -7.26
CA CYS A 434 13.60 -6.68 -8.03
C CYS A 434 14.50 -7.56 -7.14
N ARG A 435 14.84 -7.07 -5.94
CA ARG A 435 15.68 -7.76 -4.96
C ARG A 435 14.88 -8.36 -3.79
N GLU A 436 13.58 -8.10 -3.63
CA GLU A 436 12.78 -8.66 -2.53
C GLU A 436 13.03 -10.17 -2.38
N ILE A 437 13.40 -10.60 -1.18
CA ILE A 437 13.73 -12.00 -0.93
C ILE A 437 12.55 -12.93 -1.26
N LYS A 438 12.86 -14.04 -1.92
CA LYS A 438 11.93 -15.11 -2.29
C LYS A 438 12.66 -16.43 -2.23
N ASN A 439 12.25 -17.33 -1.33
CA ASN A 439 12.76 -18.71 -1.25
C ASN A 439 14.29 -18.79 -1.35
N CYS A 440 14.99 -17.93 -0.61
CA CYS A 440 16.45 -17.85 -0.62
C CYS A 440 16.98 -18.29 0.73
N ASP A 441 18.13 -18.96 0.72
CA ASP A 441 18.89 -19.19 1.94
C ASP A 441 19.33 -17.85 2.55
N ILE A 442 19.17 -17.74 3.87
CA ILE A 442 19.49 -16.57 4.68
C ILE A 442 20.58 -16.86 5.71
N SER A 443 21.21 -18.04 5.66
CA SER A 443 22.32 -18.44 6.53
C SER A 443 23.45 -17.41 6.53
N ASN A 444 23.76 -16.84 5.36
CA ASN A 444 24.75 -15.80 5.18
C ASN A 444 24.11 -14.49 4.67
N TYR A 445 24.24 -13.42 5.44
CA TYR A 445 23.68 -12.10 5.11
C TYR A 445 24.67 -10.97 5.44
N ASN A 446 24.54 -9.87 4.71
CA ASN A 446 25.36 -8.67 4.86
C ASN A 446 24.51 -7.49 5.34
N LEU A 447 25.01 -6.75 6.34
CA LEU A 447 24.44 -5.48 6.78
C LEU A 447 25.14 -4.32 6.05
N ASN A 448 24.42 -3.62 5.18
CA ASN A 448 24.93 -2.58 4.30
C ASN A 448 24.37 -1.21 4.70
N VAL A 449 25.15 -0.15 4.50
CA VAL A 449 24.72 1.25 4.66
C VAL A 449 25.04 2.02 3.38
N LEU A 450 24.02 2.56 2.74
CA LEU A 450 24.17 3.46 1.59
C LEU A 450 23.77 4.88 2.00
N GLU A 451 24.72 5.80 1.97
CA GLU A 451 24.52 7.21 2.28
C GLU A 451 24.28 8.03 1.00
N TYR A 452 23.35 8.99 1.04
CA TYR A 452 23.13 9.94 -0.05
C TYR A 452 22.44 11.22 0.43
N ASN A 453 22.75 12.35 -0.20
CA ASN A 453 22.03 13.61 0.05
C ASN A 453 20.64 13.57 -0.58
N ALA A 454 19.64 14.16 0.06
CA ALA A 454 18.35 14.40 -0.56
C ALA A 454 17.64 15.58 0.10
N SER A 455 17.18 16.53 -0.71
CA SER A 455 16.43 17.70 -0.29
C SER A 455 17.11 18.41 0.89
N CYS A 456 18.38 18.78 0.69
CA CYS A 456 19.26 19.44 1.66
C CYS A 456 19.61 18.63 2.93
N GLY A 457 19.03 17.45 3.14
CA GLY A 457 19.37 16.56 4.26
C GLY A 457 20.19 15.35 3.82
N LYS A 458 20.61 14.55 4.79
CA LYS A 458 21.39 13.32 4.56
C LYS A 458 20.52 12.09 4.84
N GLU A 459 20.49 11.15 3.92
CA GLU A 459 19.75 9.88 4.02
C GLU A 459 20.73 8.71 4.16
N PHE A 460 20.34 7.73 4.96
CA PHE A 460 21.04 6.47 5.14
C PHE A 460 20.05 5.34 4.87
N PHE A 461 20.32 4.56 3.83
CA PHE A 461 19.60 3.34 3.52
C PHE A 461 20.37 2.15 4.10
N ILE A 462 19.93 1.67 5.25
CA ILE A 462 20.48 0.53 5.96
C ILE A 462 19.74 -0.71 5.48
N SER A 463 20.43 -1.74 5.00
CA SER A 463 19.78 -2.93 4.46
C SER A 463 20.49 -4.21 4.85
N ILE A 464 19.71 -5.27 5.04
CA ILE A 464 20.22 -6.63 5.20
C ILE A 464 19.94 -7.37 3.91
N ASP A 465 21.00 -7.77 3.22
CA ASP A 465 20.95 -8.46 1.92
C ASP A 465 21.61 -9.85 2.02
N ALA A 466 20.98 -10.90 1.48
CA ALA A 466 21.54 -12.24 1.30
C ALA A 466 21.49 -12.59 -0.20
N ASN A 467 22.60 -13.00 -0.81
CA ASN A 467 22.67 -13.31 -2.25
C ASN A 467 22.08 -12.21 -3.16
N ASP A 468 22.39 -10.95 -2.87
CA ASP A 468 21.84 -9.76 -3.56
C ASP A 468 20.30 -9.63 -3.46
N LYS A 469 19.66 -10.37 -2.55
CA LYS A 469 18.24 -10.27 -2.19
C LYS A 469 18.07 -9.56 -0.85
N ILE A 470 17.13 -8.62 -0.80
CA ILE A 470 16.88 -7.81 0.40
C ILE A 470 15.94 -8.55 1.35
N ILE A 471 16.42 -8.76 2.57
CA ILE A 471 15.68 -9.34 3.71
C ILE A 471 14.90 -8.26 4.43
N GLY A 472 15.53 -7.10 4.65
CA GLY A 472 14.91 -5.96 5.31
C GLY A 472 15.74 -4.69 5.17
N PHE A 473 15.15 -3.56 5.48
CA PHE A 473 15.83 -2.27 5.44
C PHE A 473 15.25 -1.26 6.43
N CYS A 474 16.06 -0.26 6.75
CA CYS A 474 15.72 0.91 7.53
C CYS A 474 16.16 2.17 6.78
N ARG A 475 15.30 3.19 6.74
CA ARG A 475 15.62 4.52 6.18
C ARG A 475 15.82 5.48 7.34
N LEU A 476 17.04 5.97 7.54
CA LEU A 476 17.37 6.99 8.52
C LEU A 476 17.67 8.31 7.80
N ARG A 477 17.21 9.43 8.35
CA ARG A 477 17.47 10.77 7.82
C ARG A 477 17.99 11.71 8.90
N PHE A 478 18.95 12.54 8.53
CA PHE A 478 19.28 13.78 9.23
C PHE A 478 18.71 14.97 8.47
N VAL A 479 17.94 15.78 9.18
CA VAL A 479 17.26 16.95 8.62
C VAL A 479 18.19 18.16 8.61
N ASN A 480 17.88 19.10 7.73
CA ASN A 480 18.59 20.38 7.61
C ASN A 480 17.83 21.54 8.26
N GLU A 481 16.57 21.32 8.62
CA GLU A 481 15.69 22.33 9.21
C GLU A 481 14.71 21.63 10.17
N SER A 482 14.36 22.30 11.27
CA SER A 482 13.32 21.84 12.19
C SER A 482 11.97 22.40 11.73
N LEU A 483 11.04 21.50 11.40
CA LEU A 483 9.67 21.87 11.01
C LEU A 483 8.64 21.61 12.11
N ARG A 484 9.07 20.99 13.21
CA ARG A 484 8.27 20.62 14.36
C ARG A 484 9.13 20.56 15.61
N LYS A 485 8.54 20.85 16.77
CA LYS A 485 9.22 20.88 18.08
C LYS A 485 9.92 19.56 18.43
N GLU A 486 9.37 18.42 18.01
CA GLU A 486 9.94 17.10 18.30
C GLU A 486 11.23 16.85 17.51
N ILE A 487 11.40 17.51 16.37
CA ILE A 487 12.53 17.32 15.44
C ILE A 487 13.52 18.46 15.63
N THR A 488 14.74 18.17 16.08
CA THR A 488 15.84 19.14 16.14
C THR A 488 16.95 18.75 15.17
N LEU A 489 17.94 19.63 14.96
CA LEU A 489 19.12 19.30 14.14
C LEU A 489 19.99 18.21 14.79
N ASP A 490 19.85 18.02 16.11
CA ASP A 490 20.49 16.96 16.89
C ASP A 490 19.72 15.62 16.82
N SER A 491 18.64 15.56 16.04
CA SER A 491 17.83 14.36 15.87
C SER A 491 18.15 13.56 14.60
N GLY A 492 18.10 12.23 14.70
CA GLY A 492 17.91 11.34 13.56
C GLY A 492 16.46 10.91 13.42
N ILE A 493 15.98 10.63 12.22
CA ILE A 493 14.60 10.18 11.98
C ILE A 493 14.59 8.88 11.18
N ILE A 494 14.08 7.79 11.77
CA ILE A 494 13.71 6.57 11.06
C ILE A 494 12.39 6.82 10.32
N ARG A 495 12.49 6.89 9.00
CA ARG A 495 11.40 7.14 8.05
C ARG A 495 10.64 5.87 7.67
N GLU A 496 11.33 4.74 7.68
CA GLU A 496 10.76 3.43 7.34
C GLU A 496 11.61 2.32 7.95
N LEU A 497 10.94 1.33 8.54
CA LEU A 497 11.51 0.02 8.85
C LEU A 497 10.66 -1.03 8.14
N HIS A 498 11.29 -1.93 7.39
CA HIS A 498 10.59 -2.98 6.66
C HIS A 498 11.39 -4.28 6.68
N VAL A 499 10.73 -5.39 7.02
CA VAL A 499 11.32 -6.74 6.99
C VAL A 499 10.38 -7.67 6.24
N TYR A 500 10.91 -8.41 5.27
CA TYR A 500 10.16 -9.38 4.46
C TYR A 500 10.06 -10.71 5.21
N GLY A 501 8.86 -11.12 5.61
CA GLY A 501 8.67 -12.15 6.65
C GLY A 501 8.15 -13.53 6.22
N LYS A 502 7.77 -13.78 4.95
CA LYS A 502 7.04 -15.02 4.58
C LYS A 502 7.75 -15.95 3.59
N SER A 503 9.05 -15.80 3.36
CA SER A 503 9.75 -16.50 2.27
C SER A 503 11.13 -17.06 2.61
N VAL A 504 11.33 -17.39 3.88
CA VAL A 504 12.47 -18.19 4.35
C VAL A 504 11.99 -19.63 4.46
N LYS A 505 12.69 -20.58 3.83
CA LYS A 505 12.35 -22.00 3.98
C LYS A 505 12.60 -22.41 5.43
N LEU A 506 11.64 -23.15 6.00
CA LEU A 506 11.78 -23.87 7.26
C LEU A 506 12.95 -24.85 7.11
N GLY A 507 13.88 -24.84 8.07
CA GLY A 507 14.71 -26.02 8.32
C GLY A 507 13.85 -27.16 8.90
N GLU A 508 14.38 -28.37 8.93
CA GLU A 508 13.67 -29.61 9.33
C GLU A 508 13.11 -29.62 10.77
N LYS A 509 13.32 -28.55 11.55
CA LYS A 509 12.69 -28.32 12.85
C LYS A 509 11.82 -27.06 12.76
N GLY A 510 10.51 -27.26 12.84
CA GLY A 510 9.44 -26.30 12.53
C GLY A 510 9.31 -25.06 13.43
N GLU A 511 10.40 -24.34 13.70
CA GLU A 511 10.35 -23.03 14.35
C GLU A 511 10.51 -21.90 13.32
N ILE A 512 9.56 -20.97 13.30
CA ILE A 512 9.71 -19.69 12.61
C ILE A 512 10.77 -18.89 13.37
N GLN A 513 12.02 -18.96 12.93
CA GLN A 513 13.09 -18.15 13.51
C GLN A 513 12.85 -16.66 13.21
N HIS A 514 12.35 -15.93 14.20
CA HIS A 514 12.41 -14.46 14.20
C HIS A 514 13.87 -14.03 14.41
N HIS A 515 14.65 -13.98 13.34
CA HIS A 515 16.09 -13.63 13.32
C HIS A 515 16.44 -12.23 13.86
N GLY A 516 15.52 -11.49 14.45
CA GLY A 516 15.79 -10.18 15.05
C GLY A 516 16.19 -9.08 14.05
N PHE A 517 16.09 -9.32 12.74
CA PHE A 517 16.55 -8.39 11.69
C PHE A 517 16.00 -6.97 11.84
N GLY A 518 14.74 -6.81 12.25
CA GLY A 518 14.17 -5.48 12.54
C GLY A 518 14.91 -4.76 13.66
N LYS A 519 15.22 -5.46 14.76
CA LYS A 519 15.98 -4.92 15.90
C LYS A 519 17.42 -4.60 15.48
N MET A 520 18.05 -5.44 14.66
CA MET A 520 19.39 -5.19 14.11
C MET A 520 19.44 -3.92 13.27
N LEU A 521 18.46 -3.72 12.39
CA LEU A 521 18.35 -2.51 11.55
C LEU A 521 18.14 -1.23 12.38
N VAL A 522 17.29 -1.29 13.42
CA VAL A 522 17.07 -0.15 14.34
C VAL A 522 18.34 0.14 15.13
N LYS A 523 18.99 -0.89 15.71
CA LYS A 523 20.27 -0.73 16.41
C LYS A 523 21.33 -0.09 15.52
N LYS A 524 21.40 -0.48 14.24
CA LYS A 524 22.32 0.14 13.29
C LYS A 524 22.02 1.62 13.04
N ALA A 525 20.74 2.00 13.01
CA ALA A 525 20.35 3.40 12.91
C ALA A 525 20.75 4.19 14.17
N GLU A 526 20.57 3.61 15.36
CA GLU A 526 21.02 4.19 16.63
C GLU A 526 22.55 4.39 16.65
N GLU A 527 23.33 3.40 16.18
CA GLU A 527 24.79 3.52 16.03
C GLU A 527 25.19 4.65 15.09
N ILE A 528 24.52 4.82 13.95
CA ILE A 528 24.80 5.89 12.99
C ILE A 528 24.48 7.26 13.61
N CYS A 529 23.38 7.37 14.35
CA CYS A 529 23.05 8.57 15.13
C CYS A 529 24.15 8.91 16.13
N LEU A 530 24.60 7.92 16.92
CA LEU A 530 25.65 8.11 17.92
C LEU A 530 26.96 8.60 17.28
N LYS A 531 27.39 7.97 16.18
CA LYS A 531 28.59 8.36 15.42
C LYS A 531 28.54 9.78 14.85
N HIS A 532 27.34 10.32 14.64
CA HIS A 532 27.13 11.68 14.14
C HIS A 532 26.67 12.65 15.24
N ASN A 533 26.93 12.32 16.51
CA ASN A 533 26.60 13.13 17.68
C ASN A 533 25.12 13.53 17.76
N LYS A 534 24.22 12.70 17.22
CA LYS A 534 22.78 12.88 17.38
C LYS A 534 22.40 12.45 18.80
N LYS A 535 21.62 13.29 19.48
CA LYS A 535 21.19 13.09 20.87
C LYS A 535 19.86 12.35 20.97
N LYS A 536 19.07 12.34 19.89
CA LYS A 536 17.74 11.75 19.86
C LYS A 536 17.49 11.06 18.52
N ILE A 537 16.73 9.97 18.56
CA ILE A 537 16.24 9.30 17.36
C ILE A 537 14.72 9.23 17.42
N LEU A 538 14.05 9.66 16.34
CA LEU A 538 12.61 9.61 16.17
C LEU A 538 12.22 8.55 15.14
N VAL A 539 10.97 8.10 15.21
CA VAL A 539 10.37 7.17 14.27
C VAL A 539 8.99 7.69 13.86
N ILE A 540 8.76 7.79 12.55
CA ILE A 540 7.40 7.95 12.01
C ILE A 540 6.69 6.59 11.98
N SER A 541 6.14 6.20 13.12
CA SER A 541 5.50 4.90 13.29
C SER A 541 4.05 4.93 12.83
N GLY A 542 3.60 3.90 12.09
CA GLY A 542 2.17 3.64 11.96
C GLY A 542 1.57 3.32 13.32
N ILE A 543 0.29 3.67 13.51
CA ILE A 543 -0.41 3.51 14.80
C ILE A 543 -0.32 2.06 15.29
N GLY A 544 -0.71 1.11 14.44
CA GLY A 544 -0.70 -0.33 14.74
C GLY A 544 0.68 -0.97 15.00
N VAL A 545 1.77 -0.20 14.89
CA VAL A 545 3.15 -0.68 15.15
C VAL A 545 3.88 0.12 16.24
N LYS A 546 3.26 1.11 16.88
CA LYS A 546 3.89 1.85 18.01
C LYS A 546 4.31 0.92 19.15
N GLY A 547 3.51 -0.10 19.47
CA GLY A 547 3.85 -1.12 20.45
C GLY A 547 5.12 -1.93 20.15
N TYR A 548 5.56 -2.03 18.88
CA TYR A 548 6.86 -2.64 18.55
C TYR A 548 8.02 -1.77 19.02
N TYR A 549 7.94 -0.45 18.81
CA TYR A 549 8.98 0.49 19.22
C TYR A 549 9.03 0.69 20.74
N LYS A 550 7.87 0.64 21.43
CA LYS A 550 7.81 0.60 22.90
C LYS A 550 8.68 -0.52 23.48
N LYS A 551 8.59 -1.73 22.90
CA LYS A 551 9.44 -2.88 23.31
C LYS A 551 10.93 -2.69 23.03
N LEU A 552 11.31 -1.72 22.18
CA LEU A 552 12.70 -1.35 21.90
C LEU A 552 13.19 -0.16 22.76
N GLY A 553 12.38 0.31 23.70
CA GLY A 553 12.69 1.43 24.59
C GLY A 553 12.41 2.81 23.99
N TYR A 554 11.54 2.90 22.97
CA TYR A 554 11.03 4.18 22.48
C TYR A 554 9.73 4.54 23.20
N ASP A 555 9.47 5.83 23.39
CA ASP A 555 8.21 6.33 23.95
C ASP A 555 7.58 7.39 23.04
N TYR A 556 6.36 7.82 23.33
CA TYR A 556 5.71 8.90 22.57
C TYR A 556 6.48 10.21 22.68
N ASP A 557 6.65 10.86 21.54
CA ASP A 557 7.14 12.24 21.43
C ASP A 557 6.24 12.93 20.39
N GLY A 558 5.13 13.49 20.88
CA GLY A 558 4.03 13.98 20.06
C GLY A 558 3.48 12.90 19.12
N VAL A 559 3.52 13.17 17.82
CA VAL A 559 3.06 12.24 16.77
C VAL A 559 4.08 11.13 16.45
N TYR A 560 5.30 11.22 16.96
CA TYR A 560 6.39 10.27 16.73
C TYR A 560 6.58 9.32 17.90
N MET A 561 7.41 8.29 17.69
CA MET A 561 8.06 7.55 18.78
C MET A 561 9.51 8.02 18.86
N SER A 562 10.05 8.33 20.04
CA SER A 562 11.45 8.75 20.18
C SER A 562 12.20 8.00 21.27
N LYS A 563 13.52 8.07 21.20
CA LYS A 563 14.46 7.52 22.19
C LYS A 563 15.70 8.40 22.24
N ALA A 564 16.22 8.62 23.45
CA ALA A 564 17.51 9.29 23.63
C ALA A 564 18.64 8.38 23.11
N VAL A 565 19.59 8.97 22.39
CA VAL A 565 20.78 8.28 21.89
C VAL A 565 21.91 8.60 22.87
N ILE A 566 22.12 7.70 23.82
CA ILE A 566 23.08 7.89 24.92
C ILE A 566 24.31 7.01 24.66
N ILE A 567 25.50 7.56 24.88
CA ILE A 567 26.71 6.75 25.06
C ILE A 567 26.53 6.03 26.40
N LEU A 568 26.34 4.72 26.40
CA LEU A 568 26.55 3.94 27.64
C LEU A 568 28.02 4.16 28.01
N LYS A 569 28.25 5.04 28.98
CA LYS A 569 29.57 5.24 29.58
C LYS A 569 29.91 4.06 30.47
#